data_AF-A0A7S0YZP1-F1
#
_entry.id   AF-A0A7S0YZP1-F1
#
_cell.length_a   1.000
_cell.length_b   1.000
_cell.length_c   1.000
_cell.angle_alpha   90.00
_cell.angle_beta   90.00
_cell.angle_gamma   90.00
#
_symmetry.space_group_name_H-M   'P 1'
#
loop_
_entity.id
_entity.type
_entity.pdbx_description
1 polymer ?
#
loop_
_entity_poly.entity_id
_entity_poly.type
_entity_poly.pdbx_seq_one_letter_code
_entity_poly.pdbx_strand_id
1 'polypeptide(L)'
;AFLDLRHRILTLVLESQNTRGFFAVNLLLLIMRLFKMLHFQGRMGLVTRTLGNSASDIAHFTVIFGFVVVIYGILAQLLFGTQMSEFRDLGQAMMMLLHTTLTLGLEDYNRMLSVSPETDYIITTFWLTFLFLSTVV
;
A
#
# COMPACT_ATOMS: atom_id res chain seq x y z
N ALA A 1 17.60 -39.82 5.36
CA ALA A 1 18.58 -39.15 4.47
C ALA A 1 17.92 -38.12 3.55
N PHE A 2 16.98 -38.51 2.67
CA PHE A 2 16.39 -37.59 1.68
C PHE A 2 15.55 -36.44 2.28
N LEU A 3 14.81 -36.71 3.37
CA LEU A 3 14.02 -35.70 4.09
C LEU A 3 14.90 -34.66 4.81
N ASP A 4 16.04 -35.09 5.34
CA ASP A 4 17.01 -34.22 6.01
C ASP A 4 17.73 -33.31 5.01
N LEU A 5 18.10 -33.85 3.83
CA LEU A 5 18.65 -33.08 2.72
C LEU A 5 17.67 -31.98 2.24
N ARG A 6 16.37 -32.31 2.12
CA ARG A 6 15.33 -31.35 1.72
C ARG A 6 15.21 -30.20 2.72
N HIS A 7 15.21 -30.49 4.02
CA HIS A 7 15.16 -29.45 5.05
C HIS A 7 16.38 -28.53 4.99
N ARG A 8 17.59 -29.08 4.82
CA ARG A 8 18.81 -28.29 4.70
C ARG A 8 18.84 -27.40 3.45
N ILE A 9 18.32 -27.88 2.32
CA ILE A 9 18.22 -27.07 1.10
C ILE A 9 17.23 -25.91 1.32
N LEU A 10 16.07 -26.16 1.95
CA LEU A 10 15.08 -25.12 2.21
C LEU A 10 15.60 -24.06 3.18
N THR A 11 16.33 -24.44 4.23
CA THR A 11 16.93 -23.46 5.16
C THR A 11 17.98 -22.60 4.47
N LEU A 12 18.82 -23.19 3.61
CA LEU A 12 19.83 -22.43 2.84
C LEU A 12 19.18 -21.46 1.85
N VAL A 13 18.09 -21.85 1.19
CA VAL A 13 17.36 -20.97 0.27
C VAL A 13 16.72 -19.80 1.02
N LEU A 14 16.08 -20.04 2.17
CA LEU A 14 15.47 -19.00 3.00
C LEU A 14 16.51 -18.00 3.53
N GLU A 15 17.66 -18.49 3.98
CA GLU A 15 18.76 -17.66 4.46
C GLU A 15 19.36 -16.80 3.33
N SER A 16 19.46 -17.37 2.12
CA SER A 16 19.88 -16.61 0.94
C SER A 16 18.89 -15.52 0.54
N GLN A 17 17.58 -15.75 0.68
CA GLN A 17 16.54 -14.77 0.39
C GLN A 17 16.55 -13.62 1.40
N ASN A 18 16.72 -13.93 2.69
CA ASN A 18 16.78 -12.92 3.74
C ASN A 18 18.03 -12.03 3.58
N THR A 19 19.17 -12.64 3.25
CA THR A 19 20.43 -11.93 2.99
C THR A 19 20.31 -10.96 1.81
N ARG A 20 19.65 -11.38 0.72
CA ARG A 20 19.35 -10.50 -0.43
C ARG A 20 18.47 -9.31 -0.03
N GLY A 21 17.47 -9.54 0.83
CA GLY A 21 16.62 -8.48 1.38
C GLY A 21 17.43 -7.44 2.15
N PHE A 22 18.32 -7.88 3.04
CA PHE A 22 19.19 -6.96 3.80
C PHE A 22 20.14 -6.15 2.91
N PHE A 23 20.73 -6.78 1.87
CA PHE A 23 21.56 -6.04 0.91
C PHE A 23 20.75 -5.00 0.12
N ALA A 24 19.52 -5.31 -0.28
CA ALA A 24 18.64 -4.36 -0.97
C ALA A 24 18.29 -3.15 -0.09
N VAL A 25 17.94 -3.39 1.18
CA VAL A 25 17.68 -2.32 2.15
C VAL A 25 18.95 -1.48 2.37
N ASN A 26 20.11 -2.12 2.52
CA ASN A 26 21.38 -1.40 2.67
C ASN A 26 21.69 -0.50 1.46
N LEU A 27 21.44 -0.99 0.24
CA LEU A 27 21.61 -0.21 -0.98
C LEU A 27 20.65 1.00 -1.03
N LEU A 28 19.38 0.82 -0.63
CA LEU A 28 18.41 1.92 -0.52
C LEU A 28 18.86 2.98 0.49
N LEU A 29 19.38 2.56 1.66
CA LEU A 29 19.93 3.48 2.66
C LEU A 29 21.15 4.25 2.13
N LEU A 30 22.02 3.59 1.35
CA LEU A 30 23.17 4.24 0.70
C LEU A 30 22.73 5.28 -0.34
N ILE A 31 21.68 5.01 -1.11
CA ILE A 31 21.09 5.97 -2.06
C ILE A 31 20.54 7.18 -1.30
N MET A 32 19.81 6.98 -0.19
CA MET A 32 19.35 8.10 0.66
C MET A 32 20.51 8.91 1.23
N ARG A 33 21.61 8.26 1.62
CA ARG A 33 22.82 8.95 2.07
C ARG A 33 23.48 9.75 0.96
N LEU A 34 23.46 9.26 -0.28
CA LEU A 34 23.96 9.95 -1.46
C LEU A 34 23.16 11.23 -1.75
N PHE A 35 21.82 11.18 -1.65
CA PHE A 35 20.97 12.38 -1.74
C PHE A 35 21.34 13.46 -0.72
N LYS A 36 21.70 13.06 0.51
CA LYS A 36 22.17 14.00 1.54
C LYS A 36 23.52 14.64 1.17
N MET A 37 24.41 13.91 0.51
CA MET A 37 25.70 14.43 0.05
C MET A 37 25.58 15.38 -1.15
N LEU A 38 24.54 15.26 -1.98
CA LEU A 38 24.27 16.16 -3.11
C LEU A 38 23.73 17.55 -2.70
N HIS A 39 23.53 17.79 -1.39
CA HIS A 39 23.10 19.10 -0.84
C HIS A 39 24.10 20.25 -1.13
N PHE A 40 25.32 19.97 -1.58
CA PHE A 40 26.29 20.99 -1.99
C PHE A 40 25.87 21.78 -3.24
N GLN A 41 24.93 21.29 -4.05
CA GLN A 41 24.34 22.08 -5.14
C GLN A 41 23.21 22.97 -4.59
N GLY A 42 23.34 24.29 -4.72
CA GLY A 42 22.43 25.29 -4.13
C GLY A 42 20.94 25.15 -4.49
N ARG A 43 20.58 24.39 -5.53
CA ARG A 43 19.19 24.11 -5.91
C ARG A 43 18.59 22.88 -5.21
N MET A 44 19.39 21.86 -4.91
CA MET A 44 18.94 20.64 -4.22
C MET A 44 18.67 20.90 -2.73
N GLY A 45 19.48 21.77 -2.09
CA GLY A 45 19.29 22.10 -0.68
C GLY A 45 18.00 22.83 -0.35
N LEU A 46 17.41 23.55 -1.31
CA LEU A 46 16.09 24.17 -1.16
C LEU A 46 15.00 23.09 -1.09
N VAL A 47 15.02 22.12 -2.00
CA VAL A 47 14.04 21.03 -2.08
C VAL A 47 14.06 20.16 -0.81
N THR A 48 15.24 19.82 -0.30
CA THR A 48 15.37 19.03 0.94
C THR A 48 14.86 19.78 2.17
N ARG A 49 15.04 21.12 2.22
CA ARG A 49 14.52 21.96 3.31
C ARG A 49 13.01 22.12 3.24
N THR A 50 12.43 22.30 2.04
CA THR A 50 10.97 22.36 1.88
C THR A 50 10.32 21.02 2.21
N LEU A 51 10.88 19.90 1.75
CA LEU A 51 10.43 18.56 2.14
C LEU A 51 10.53 18.32 3.64
N GLY A 52 11.64 18.74 4.27
CA GLY A 52 11.82 18.63 5.71
C GLY A 52 10.78 19.43 6.51
N ASN A 53 10.45 20.64 6.05
CA ASN A 53 9.44 21.48 6.71
C ASN A 53 8.02 20.94 6.51
N SER A 54 7.68 20.44 5.32
CA SER A 54 6.36 19.85 5.03
C SER A 54 6.20 18.41 5.54
N ALA A 55 7.26 17.77 6.04
CA ALA A 55 7.20 16.40 6.53
C ALA A 55 6.22 16.22 7.71
N SER A 56 6.11 17.23 8.59
CA SER A 56 5.14 17.20 9.71
C SER A 56 3.70 17.19 9.21
N ASP A 57 3.39 18.03 8.22
CA ASP A 57 2.06 18.14 7.63
C ASP A 57 1.68 16.85 6.88
N ILE A 58 2.63 16.30 6.11
CA ILE A 58 2.46 15.01 5.43
C ILE A 58 2.23 13.88 6.44
N ALA A 59 2.93 13.89 7.58
CA ALA A 59 2.76 12.87 8.61
C ALA A 59 1.36 12.93 9.24
N HIS A 60 0.86 14.14 9.57
CA HIS A 60 -0.49 14.31 10.10
C HIS A 60 -1.55 13.87 9.08
N PHE A 61 -1.37 14.28 7.83
CA PHE A 61 -2.22 13.84 6.73
C PHE A 61 -2.26 12.30 6.59
N THR A 62 -1.09 11.67 6.59
CA THR A 62 -0.95 10.21 6.45
C THR A 62 -1.68 9.46 7.57
N VAL A 63 -1.68 9.97 8.79
CA VAL A 63 -2.40 9.36 9.92
C VAL A 63 -3.91 9.41 9.69
N ILE A 64 -4.45 10.57 9.33
CA ILE A 64 -5.89 10.75 9.08
C ILE A 64 -6.34 9.90 7.89
N PHE A 65 -5.59 9.93 6.79
CA PHE A 65 -5.84 9.11 5.61
C PHE A 65 -5.78 7.61 5.96
N GLY A 66 -4.81 7.19 6.76
CA GLY A 66 -4.70 5.82 7.24
C GLY A 66 -5.94 5.35 8.02
N PHE A 67 -6.49 6.20 8.90
CA PHE A 67 -7.74 5.89 9.61
C PHE A 67 -8.92 5.68 8.66
N VAL A 68 -9.05 6.53 7.64
CA VAL A 68 -10.09 6.39 6.62
C VAL A 68 -9.94 5.04 5.90
N VAL A 69 -8.74 4.69 5.46
CA VAL A 69 -8.49 3.41 4.76
C VAL A 69 -8.79 2.20 5.64
N VAL A 70 -8.48 2.25 6.94
CA VAL A 70 -8.78 1.14 7.86
C VAL A 70 -10.29 0.97 8.05
N ILE A 71 -11.02 2.07 8.31
CA ILE A 71 -12.47 2.02 8.52
C ILE A 71 -13.18 1.51 7.26
N TYR A 72 -12.81 2.04 6.09
CA TYR A 72 -13.34 1.58 4.81
C TYR A 72 -12.90 0.15 4.47
N GLY A 73 -11.71 -0.28 4.91
CA GLY A 73 -11.25 -1.67 4.76
C GLY A 73 -12.14 -2.66 5.50
N ILE A 74 -12.55 -2.32 6.73
CA ILE A 74 -13.49 -3.15 7.51
C ILE A 74 -14.87 -3.17 6.84
N LEU A 75 -15.36 -2.03 6.35
CA LEU A 75 -16.63 -1.94 5.63
C LEU A 75 -16.60 -2.75 4.32
N ALA A 76 -15.50 -2.68 3.58
CA ALA A 76 -15.31 -3.44 2.34
C ALA A 76 -15.28 -4.95 2.61
N GLN A 77 -14.61 -5.38 3.69
CA GLN A 77 -14.62 -6.78 4.11
C GLN A 77 -16.02 -7.26 4.52
N LEU A 78 -16.84 -6.41 5.13
CA LEU A 78 -18.22 -6.75 5.48
C LEU A 78 -19.13 -6.86 4.26
N LEU A 79 -18.97 -5.95 3.29
CA LEU A 79 -19.82 -5.91 2.08
C LEU A 79 -19.40 -6.95 1.03
N PHE A 80 -18.10 -7.15 0.83
CA PHE A 80 -17.53 -7.92 -0.28
C PHE A 80 -16.72 -9.14 0.14
N GLY A 81 -16.47 -9.35 1.44
CA GLY A 81 -15.55 -10.40 1.92
C GLY A 81 -16.03 -11.84 1.65
N THR A 82 -17.32 -12.05 1.37
CA THR A 82 -17.85 -13.36 0.96
C THR A 82 -17.76 -13.60 -0.55
N GLN A 83 -17.64 -12.53 -1.34
CA GLN A 83 -17.76 -12.57 -2.80
C GLN A 83 -16.40 -12.40 -3.50
N MET A 84 -15.45 -11.72 -2.86
CA MET A 84 -14.13 -11.40 -3.41
C MET A 84 -13.02 -11.82 -2.45
N SER A 85 -12.05 -12.56 -2.96
CA SER A 85 -10.88 -13.01 -2.19
C SER A 85 -10.05 -11.85 -1.64
N GLU A 86 -9.99 -10.75 -2.40
CA GLU A 86 -9.22 -9.55 -2.11
C GLU A 86 -9.74 -8.79 -0.88
N PHE A 87 -11.02 -8.98 -0.53
CA PHE A 87 -11.65 -8.39 0.64
C PHE A 87 -11.80 -9.38 1.80
N ARG A 88 -11.23 -10.59 1.71
CA ARG A 88 -11.35 -11.60 2.75
C ARG A 88 -10.53 -11.27 4.00
N ASP A 89 -9.35 -10.66 3.80
CA ASP A 89 -8.44 -10.24 4.85
C ASP A 89 -8.31 -8.72 4.87
N LEU A 90 -8.28 -8.12 6.07
CA LEU A 90 -8.18 -6.66 6.23
C LEU A 90 -6.95 -6.07 5.52
N GLY A 91 -5.80 -6.76 5.59
CA GLY A 91 -4.58 -6.29 4.93
C GLY A 91 -4.69 -6.27 3.40
N GLN A 92 -5.37 -7.25 2.82
CA GLN A 92 -5.63 -7.28 1.38
C GLN A 92 -6.68 -6.24 0.98
N ALA A 93 -7.72 -6.06 1.79
CA ALA A 93 -8.73 -5.02 1.59
C ALA A 93 -8.12 -3.62 1.61
N MET A 94 -7.24 -3.32 2.56
CA MET A 94 -6.52 -2.04 2.62
C MET A 94 -5.61 -1.84 1.40
N MET A 95 -4.90 -2.87 0.98
CA MET A 95 -4.05 -2.80 -0.23
C MET A 95 -4.89 -2.54 -1.48
N MET A 96 -6.05 -3.19 -1.57
CA MET A 96 -7.02 -2.98 -2.65
C MET A 96 -7.55 -1.54 -2.66
N LEU A 97 -7.95 -1.00 -1.50
CA LEU A 97 -8.42 0.38 -1.38
C LEU A 97 -7.34 1.41 -1.74
N LEU A 98 -6.07 1.16 -1.36
CA LEU A 98 -4.93 1.98 -1.77
C LEU A 98 -4.71 1.91 -3.29
N HIS A 99 -4.82 0.72 -3.88
CA HIS A 99 -4.73 0.53 -5.33
C HIS A 99 -5.85 1.28 -6.07
N THR A 100 -7.08 1.19 -5.57
CA THR A 100 -8.24 1.91 -6.10
C THR A 100 -8.02 3.43 -6.03
N THR A 101 -7.38 3.95 -4.98
CA THR A 101 -7.06 5.39 -4.88
C THR A 101 -6.04 5.82 -5.94
N LEU A 102 -4.98 5.03 -6.16
CA LEU A 102 -3.92 5.34 -7.12
C LEU A 102 -4.38 5.27 -8.58
N THR A 103 -5.32 4.38 -8.88
CA THR A 103 -5.80 4.11 -10.25
C THR A 103 -7.11 4.84 -10.59
N LEU A 104 -7.61 5.69 -9.68
CA LEU A 104 -8.97 6.24 -9.70
C LEU A 104 -10.07 5.15 -9.68
N GLY A 105 -9.72 3.87 -9.52
CA GLY A 105 -10.64 2.81 -9.15
C GLY A 105 -11.62 2.35 -10.22
N LEU A 106 -11.46 2.76 -11.48
CA LEU A 106 -12.41 2.45 -12.56
C LEU A 106 -12.45 0.94 -12.88
N GLU A 107 -11.29 0.28 -12.92
CA GLU A 107 -11.21 -1.17 -13.17
C GLU A 107 -11.76 -1.97 -11.99
N ASP A 108 -11.39 -1.58 -10.76
CA ASP A 108 -11.81 -2.24 -9.53
C ASP A 108 -13.34 -2.13 -9.33
N TYR A 109 -13.93 -0.98 -9.67
CA TYR A 109 -15.37 -0.77 -9.67
C TYR A 109 -16.11 -1.72 -10.62
N ASN A 110 -15.64 -1.86 -11.85
CA ASN A 110 -16.24 -2.77 -12.83
C ASN A 110 -16.17 -4.23 -12.37
N ARG A 111 -15.10 -4.62 -11.67
CA ARG A 111 -14.97 -5.94 -11.08
C ARG A 111 -16.02 -6.17 -9.98
N MET A 112 -16.25 -5.19 -9.11
CA MET A 112 -17.30 -5.29 -8.07
C MET A 112 -18.69 -5.41 -8.68
N LEU A 113 -18.98 -4.65 -9.74
CA LEU A 113 -20.26 -4.70 -10.45
C LEU A 113 -20.54 -6.09 -11.07
N SER A 114 -19.51 -6.72 -11.65
CA SER A 114 -19.65 -8.02 -12.31
C SER A 114 -20.00 -9.19 -11.39
N VAL A 115 -19.79 -9.06 -10.08
CA VAL A 115 -19.97 -10.16 -9.12
C VAL A 115 -21.40 -10.21 -8.58
N SER A 116 -22.05 -9.07 -8.39
CA SER A 116 -23.45 -9.01 -7.96
C SER A 116 -24.22 -7.87 -8.63
N PRO A 117 -24.81 -8.10 -9.83
CA PRO A 117 -25.58 -7.09 -10.55
C PRO A 117 -26.79 -6.57 -9.77
N GLU A 118 -27.36 -7.39 -8.88
CA GLU A 118 -28.57 -7.03 -8.11
C GLU A 118 -28.29 -5.99 -7.00
N THR A 119 -27.03 -5.79 -6.61
CA THR A 119 -26.63 -4.89 -5.50
C THR A 119 -25.87 -3.66 -5.98
N ASP A 120 -26.03 -3.29 -7.26
CA ASP A 120 -25.32 -2.19 -7.93
C ASP A 120 -25.34 -0.87 -7.12
N TYR A 121 -26.51 -0.47 -6.61
CA TYR A 121 -26.66 0.80 -5.88
C TYR A 121 -25.78 0.89 -4.63
N ILE A 122 -25.59 -0.22 -3.88
CA ILE A 122 -24.77 -0.23 -2.67
C ILE A 122 -23.30 -0.12 -3.04
N ILE A 123 -22.87 -0.83 -4.08
CA ILE A 123 -21.48 -0.83 -4.58
C ILE A 123 -21.10 0.56 -5.10
N THR A 124 -21.97 1.17 -5.90
CA THR A 124 -21.77 2.52 -6.45
C THR A 124 -21.71 3.58 -5.36
N THR A 125 -22.57 3.49 -4.35
CA THR A 125 -22.57 4.43 -3.21
C THR A 125 -21.30 4.27 -2.36
N PHE A 126 -20.88 3.03 -2.10
CA PHE A 126 -19.63 2.75 -1.39
C PHE A 126 -18.43 3.33 -2.15
N TRP A 127 -18.34 3.07 -3.45
CA TRP A 127 -17.23 3.54 -4.29
C TRP A 127 -17.18 5.08 -4.37
N LEU A 128 -18.31 5.74 -4.61
CA LEU A 128 -18.37 7.21 -4.67
C LEU A 128 -18.02 7.87 -3.33
N THR A 129 -18.52 7.35 -2.22
CA THR A 129 -18.22 7.92 -0.89
C THR A 129 -16.76 7.75 -0.52
N PHE A 130 -16.17 6.58 -0.83
CA PHE A 130 -14.75 6.34 -0.62
C PHE A 130 -13.89 7.28 -1.49
N LEU A 131 -14.17 7.37 -2.80
CA LEU A 131 -13.40 8.18 -3.73
C LEU A 131 -13.48 9.67 -3.41
N PHE A 132 -14.67 10.16 -3.05
CA PHE A 132 -14.84 11.55 -2.62
C PHE A 132 -14.00 11.82 -1.37
N LEU A 133 -14.10 10.97 -0.35
CA LEU A 133 -13.37 11.14 0.90
C LEU A 133 -11.85 11.05 0.68
N SER A 134 -11.37 10.11 -0.12
CA SER A 134 -9.93 9.94 -0.41
C SER A 134 -9.32 11.04 -1.28
N THR A 135 -10.16 11.78 -2.00
CA THR A 135 -9.71 12.90 -2.86
C THR A 135 -9.75 14.23 -2.10
N VAL A 136 -10.69 14.37 -1.15
CA VAL A 136 -10.86 15.57 -0.32
C VAL A 136 -9.88 15.59 0.84
N VAL A 137 -9.62 14.42 1.43
CA VAL A 137 -8.58 14.21 2.44
C VAL A 137 -7.26 14.20 1.69
#